data_AF-A0A955AGJ2-F1
#
_entry.id   AF-A0A955AGJ2-F1
#
_cell.length_a   1.000
_cell.length_b   1.000
_cell.length_c   1.000
_cell.angle_alpha   90.00
_cell.angle_beta   90.00
_cell.angle_gamma   90.00
#
_symmetry.space_group_name_H-M   'P 1'
#
loop_
_entity.id
_entity.type
_entity.pdbx_description
1 polymer ?
#
loop_
_entity_poly.entity_id
_entity_poly.type
_entity_poly.pdbx_seq_one_letter_code
_entity_poly.pdbx_strand_id
1 'polypeptide(L)'
;RPVLEAFLLLVPPVAFLLTWISVGWPHLAGGSRSTRGRQKRALAQLQKAATMADVASSFHIALATRFEHEATEGVTAWLSDARAITDAQTVEEITHVTRVLEQVQYGGQSLELNELRNRAIAVIRALDRQLSDRNVSTVPCHRQSRTKHAGRTASIVVMALGLLWNWHTAMAGTQQTRPIPATLSHEQRVQLFQEAADAYDAGLSHDSNDAASARVSFETAATKLQMLVDSGIRNDQLLVDLGNTYLKLGDKGRAAGNYYRALHINPRSAPARTNLAFLNQDKSASPIDSNRTSFESHEPDIWRRVIVATMAIPYTVLRLGLATAWCTAWLWFAAVVLFGKRWSKWVLISAIALLMTAGGLVAFQNFANPYSDIAVVATPHLQLRAGNGDSFPAVGGELPTATVATTLEHRDGWVKLNAGNGVIGWSRIDDVIITGT
;
A
#
# COMPACT_ATOMS: atom_id res chain seq x y z
N ARG A 1 4.97 -13.31 9.78
CA ARG A 1 5.61 -12.36 8.82
C ARG A 1 4.59 -11.44 8.12
N PRO A 2 3.49 -11.90 7.50
CA PRO A 2 2.56 -10.99 6.78
C PRO A 2 1.79 -10.02 7.70
N VAL A 3 1.53 -10.41 8.96
CA VAL A 3 0.81 -9.56 9.94
C VAL A 3 1.59 -8.30 10.29
N LEU A 4 2.92 -8.40 10.44
CA LEU A 4 3.80 -7.26 10.74
C LEU A 4 3.89 -6.29 9.55
N GLU A 5 3.83 -6.82 8.33
CA GLU A 5 3.85 -6.04 7.08
C GLU A 5 2.54 -5.26 6.90
N ALA A 6 1.39 -5.89 7.17
CA ALA A 6 0.10 -5.21 7.20
C ALA A 6 0.05 -4.11 8.27
N PHE A 7 0.64 -4.36 9.44
CA PHE A 7 0.73 -3.38 10.53
C PHE A 7 1.52 -2.12 10.11
N LEU A 8 2.68 -2.28 9.47
CA LEU A 8 3.51 -1.13 9.04
C LEU A 8 2.85 -0.27 7.95
N LEU A 9 2.01 -0.88 7.10
CA LEU A 9 1.25 -0.17 6.06
C LEU A 9 0.05 0.59 6.61
N LEU A 10 -0.64 0.02 7.61
CA LEU A 10 -1.91 0.56 8.13
C LEU A 10 -1.75 1.50 9.33
N VAL A 11 -0.74 1.29 10.18
CA VAL A 11 -0.59 2.07 11.42
C VAL A 11 -0.37 3.56 11.15
N PRO A 12 0.53 4.01 10.26
CA PRO A 12 0.71 5.44 10.00
C PRO A 12 -0.57 6.16 9.49
N PRO A 13 -1.31 5.66 8.49
CA PRO A 13 -2.54 6.31 8.03
C PRO A 13 -3.68 6.25 9.06
N VAL A 14 -3.80 5.17 9.85
CA VAL A 14 -4.81 5.07 10.92
C VAL A 14 -4.49 6.00 12.09
N ALA A 15 -3.22 6.07 12.51
CA ALA A 15 -2.78 7.00 13.54
C ALA A 15 -2.98 8.46 13.11
N PHE A 16 -2.71 8.79 11.84
CA PHE A 16 -3.02 10.09 11.26
C PHE A 16 -4.52 10.38 11.24
N LEU A 17 -5.36 9.40 10.85
CA LEU A 17 -6.83 9.54 10.89
C LEU A 17 -7.33 9.79 12.31
N LEU A 18 -6.84 9.04 13.30
CA LEU A 18 -7.23 9.19 14.70
C LEU A 18 -6.80 10.54 15.28
N THR A 19 -5.59 11.01 14.95
CA THR A 19 -5.10 12.33 15.37
C THR A 19 -5.80 13.48 14.64
N TRP A 20 -6.10 13.32 13.34
CA TRP A 20 -6.88 14.30 12.58
C TRP A 20 -8.34 14.36 13.05
N ILE A 21 -8.94 13.21 13.40
CA ILE A 21 -10.26 13.14 14.00
C ILE A 21 -10.23 13.79 15.38
N SER A 22 -9.26 13.51 16.24
CA SER A 22 -9.22 14.09 17.59
C SER A 22 -8.94 15.60 17.60
N VAL A 23 -8.05 16.08 16.72
CA VAL A 23 -7.72 17.50 16.57
C VAL A 23 -8.79 18.25 15.76
N GLY A 24 -9.43 17.59 14.80
CA GLY A 24 -10.47 18.14 13.93
C GLY A 24 -11.90 18.01 14.44
N TRP A 25 -12.17 17.18 15.46
CA TRP A 25 -13.49 16.99 16.06
C TRP A 25 -14.13 18.30 16.53
N PRO A 26 -13.40 19.25 17.15
CA PRO A 26 -13.98 20.54 17.55
C PRO A 26 -14.45 21.38 16.35
N HIS A 27 -13.84 21.20 15.17
CA HIS A 27 -14.15 21.94 13.95
C HIS A 27 -15.22 21.24 13.08
N LEU A 28 -15.29 19.91 13.09
CA LEU A 28 -16.27 19.11 12.36
C LEU A 28 -17.60 18.94 13.13
N ALA A 29 -17.55 18.87 14.47
CA ALA A 29 -18.75 18.89 15.33
C ALA A 29 -19.43 20.27 15.43
N GLY A 30 -18.97 21.25 14.63
CA GLY A 30 -19.63 22.54 14.40
C GLY A 30 -20.73 22.50 13.33
N GLY A 31 -20.93 21.38 12.64
CA GLY A 31 -22.01 21.20 11.67
C GLY A 31 -23.33 20.78 12.33
N SER A 32 -24.36 21.62 12.21
CA SER A 32 -25.74 21.39 12.68
C SER A 32 -25.97 21.44 14.20
N ARG A 33 -25.56 22.54 14.85
CA ARG A 33 -26.32 23.01 16.03
C ARG A 33 -27.48 23.84 15.51
N SER A 34 -28.71 23.37 15.76
CA SER A 34 -29.95 24.04 15.34
C SER A 34 -29.85 25.55 15.58
N THR A 35 -30.26 26.35 14.59
CA THR A 35 -30.31 27.82 14.67
C THR A 35 -31.01 28.28 15.96
N ARG A 36 -32.09 27.58 16.34
CA ARG A 36 -32.80 27.74 17.63
C ARG A 36 -31.91 27.56 18.86
N GLY A 37 -30.98 26.60 18.85
CA GLY A 37 -30.05 26.35 19.95
C GLY A 37 -28.91 27.38 20.06
N ARG A 38 -28.53 28.03 18.96
CA ARG A 38 -27.61 29.19 18.99
C ARG A 38 -28.32 30.44 19.50
N GLN A 39 -29.56 30.68 19.06
CA GLN A 39 -30.39 31.81 19.53
C GLN A 39 -30.62 31.78 21.04
N LYS A 40 -31.07 30.63 21.60
CA LYS A 40 -31.28 30.50 23.05
C LYS A 40 -30.02 30.78 23.87
N ARG A 41 -28.84 30.43 23.34
CA ARG A 41 -27.56 30.67 24.01
C ARG A 41 -27.12 32.12 23.91
N ALA A 42 -27.26 32.75 22.75
CA ALA A 42 -26.95 34.18 22.58
C ALA A 42 -27.82 35.05 23.50
N LEU A 43 -29.11 34.75 23.61
CA LEU A 43 -30.02 35.46 24.53
C LEU A 43 -29.68 35.19 26.00
N ALA A 44 -29.29 33.96 26.35
CA ALA A 44 -28.83 33.64 27.71
C ALA A 44 -27.48 34.31 28.06
N GLN A 45 -26.59 34.48 27.09
CA GLN A 45 -25.33 35.23 27.25
C GLN A 45 -25.60 36.72 27.45
N LEU A 46 -26.51 37.30 26.66
CA LEU A 46 -26.93 38.69 26.80
C LEU A 46 -27.57 38.96 28.17
N GLN A 47 -28.36 38.03 28.70
CA GLN A 47 -28.95 38.13 30.05
C GLN A 47 -27.90 38.10 31.17
N LYS A 48 -26.79 37.40 30.96
CA LYS A 48 -25.70 37.24 31.93
C LYS A 48 -24.56 38.25 31.73
N ALA A 49 -24.67 39.14 30.75
CA ALA A 49 -23.64 40.12 30.45
C ALA A 49 -23.39 41.05 31.66
N ALA A 50 -22.13 41.11 32.09
CA ALA A 50 -21.68 41.87 33.25
C ALA A 50 -20.88 43.12 32.86
N THR A 51 -20.50 43.25 31.59
CA THR A 51 -19.79 44.42 31.05
C THR A 51 -20.45 44.93 29.77
N MET A 52 -20.18 46.18 29.40
CA MET A 52 -20.67 46.76 28.15
C MET A 52 -20.14 46.02 26.91
N ALA A 53 -18.91 45.52 26.97
CA ALA A 53 -18.31 44.72 25.91
C ALA A 53 -18.99 43.34 25.76
N ASP A 54 -19.43 42.74 26.87
CA ASP A 54 -20.21 41.49 26.84
C ASP A 54 -21.60 41.71 26.23
N VAL A 55 -22.23 42.85 26.51
CA VAL A 55 -23.50 43.24 25.90
C VAL A 55 -23.30 43.44 24.39
N ALA A 56 -22.26 44.17 23.97
CA ALA A 56 -21.94 44.40 22.57
C ALA A 56 -21.75 43.09 21.81
N SER A 57 -20.81 42.26 22.26
CA SER A 57 -20.48 40.99 21.62
C SER A 57 -21.66 40.03 21.57
N SER A 58 -22.42 39.90 22.67
CA SER A 58 -23.60 39.02 22.73
C SER A 58 -24.74 39.52 21.83
N PHE A 59 -24.94 40.84 21.74
CA PHE A 59 -25.94 41.46 20.87
C PHE A 59 -25.60 41.26 19.39
N HIS A 60 -24.33 41.46 19.01
CA HIS A 60 -23.84 41.19 17.66
C HIS A 60 -23.99 39.71 17.28
N ILE A 61 -23.65 38.79 18.17
CA ILE A 61 -23.85 37.35 17.94
C ILE A 61 -25.33 37.03 17.76
N ALA A 62 -26.22 37.63 18.57
CA ALA A 62 -27.66 37.41 18.44
C ALA A 62 -28.19 37.89 17.08
N LEU A 63 -27.79 39.08 16.61
CA LEU A 63 -28.15 39.59 15.29
C LEU A 63 -27.55 38.75 14.15
N ALA A 64 -26.26 38.42 14.21
CA ALA A 64 -25.58 37.61 13.20
C ALA A 64 -26.21 36.22 13.06
N THR A 65 -26.63 35.59 14.17
CA THR A 65 -27.37 34.32 14.11
C THR A 65 -28.75 34.46 13.47
N ARG A 66 -29.31 35.68 13.38
CA ARG A 66 -30.63 35.92 12.79
C ARG A 66 -30.59 36.20 11.30
N PHE A 67 -29.55 36.89 10.84
CA PHE A 67 -29.35 37.24 9.43
C PHE A 67 -28.38 36.28 8.69
N GLU A 68 -27.87 35.23 9.35
CA GLU A 68 -26.91 34.25 8.79
C GLU A 68 -25.60 34.86 8.25
N HIS A 69 -25.22 36.05 8.72
CA HIS A 69 -23.95 36.69 8.36
C HIS A 69 -22.78 36.22 9.24
N GLU A 70 -21.56 36.26 8.69
CA GLU A 70 -20.35 36.19 9.50
C GLU A 70 -20.30 37.43 10.41
N ALA A 71 -19.91 37.26 11.67
CA ALA A 71 -19.87 38.34 12.68
C ALA A 71 -18.88 39.48 12.36
N THR A 72 -18.23 39.42 11.21
CA THR A 72 -17.23 40.34 10.67
C THR A 72 -17.80 41.34 9.65
N GLU A 73 -19.05 41.18 9.21
CA GLU A 73 -19.72 42.17 8.36
C GLU A 73 -20.17 43.41 9.16
N GLY A 74 -20.03 44.60 8.58
CA GLY A 74 -20.35 45.85 9.28
C GLY A 74 -21.84 46.00 9.57
N VAL A 75 -22.15 46.76 10.62
CA VAL A 75 -23.52 47.09 11.12
C VAL A 75 -24.49 47.52 10.00
N THR A 76 -23.97 48.15 8.96
CA THR A 76 -24.72 48.64 7.80
C THR A 76 -25.39 47.54 6.99
N ALA A 77 -24.78 46.36 6.90
CA ALA A 77 -25.36 45.21 6.19
C ALA A 77 -26.63 44.71 6.91
N TRP A 78 -26.56 44.53 8.23
CA TRP A 78 -27.69 44.03 9.02
C TRP A 78 -28.86 45.03 9.08
N LEU A 79 -28.58 46.33 9.11
CA LEU A 79 -29.62 47.36 9.10
C LEU A 79 -30.40 47.39 7.77
N SER A 80 -29.77 47.02 6.66
CA SER A 80 -30.44 46.92 5.37
C SER A 80 -31.44 45.76 5.33
N ASP A 81 -31.05 44.61 5.85
CA ASP A 81 -31.91 43.43 5.93
C ASP A 81 -33.01 43.58 7.00
N ALA A 82 -32.71 44.21 8.13
CA ALA A 82 -33.71 44.52 9.16
C ALA A 82 -34.82 45.41 8.58
N ARG A 83 -34.49 46.46 7.82
CA ARG A 83 -35.48 47.34 7.16
C ARG A 83 -36.41 46.62 6.20
N ALA A 84 -35.95 45.54 5.58
CA ALA A 84 -36.77 44.77 4.65
C ALA A 84 -37.81 43.89 5.39
N ILE A 85 -37.59 43.55 6.66
CA ILE A 85 -38.30 42.43 7.30
C ILE A 85 -39.02 42.84 8.60
N THR A 86 -38.56 43.87 9.30
CA THR A 86 -39.14 44.35 10.58
C THR A 86 -39.84 45.70 10.44
N ASP A 87 -40.56 46.11 11.48
CA ASP A 87 -41.12 47.46 11.55
C ASP A 87 -40.04 48.54 11.74
N ALA A 88 -40.40 49.79 11.41
CA ALA A 88 -39.51 50.94 11.53
C ALA A 88 -39.01 51.15 12.98
N GLN A 89 -39.86 50.85 13.96
CA GLN A 89 -39.54 50.98 15.38
C GLN A 89 -38.43 50.00 15.81
N THR A 90 -38.48 48.72 15.40
CA THR A 90 -37.43 47.75 15.73
C THR A 90 -36.10 48.11 15.06
N VAL A 91 -36.13 48.61 13.82
CA VAL A 91 -34.92 49.08 13.12
C VAL A 91 -34.30 50.27 13.83
N GLU A 92 -35.11 51.23 14.28
CA GLU A 92 -34.64 52.39 15.02
C GLU A 92 -33.99 51.99 16.35
N GLU A 93 -34.60 51.05 17.07
CA GLU A 93 -34.05 50.54 18.32
C GLU A 93 -32.77 49.71 18.13
N ILE A 94 -32.68 48.89 17.08
CA ILE A 94 -31.41 48.21 16.71
C ILE A 94 -30.33 49.27 16.45
N THR A 95 -30.65 50.30 15.67
CA THR A 95 -29.72 51.39 15.34
C THR A 95 -29.30 52.16 16.58
N HIS A 96 -30.23 52.44 17.49
CA HIS A 96 -29.97 53.14 18.74
C HIS A 96 -29.05 52.32 19.65
N VAL A 97 -29.36 51.04 19.89
CA VAL A 97 -28.53 50.16 20.72
C VAL A 97 -27.12 50.02 20.14
N THR A 98 -26.98 49.85 18.83
CA THR A 98 -25.65 49.75 18.21
C THR A 98 -24.87 51.07 18.31
N ARG A 99 -25.51 52.22 18.08
CA ARG A 99 -24.86 53.53 18.21
C ARG A 99 -24.39 53.81 19.64
N VAL A 100 -25.20 53.46 20.64
CA VAL A 100 -24.82 53.61 22.06
C VAL A 100 -23.64 52.71 22.41
N LEU A 101 -23.62 51.46 21.91
CA LEU A 101 -22.49 50.55 22.11
C LEU A 101 -21.20 51.08 21.46
N GLU A 102 -21.29 51.65 20.25
CA GLU A 102 -20.16 52.32 19.59
C GLU A 102 -19.68 53.53 20.39
N GLN A 103 -20.59 54.40 20.85
CA GLN A 103 -20.24 55.57 21.65
C GLN A 103 -19.56 55.21 22.98
N VAL A 104 -20.02 54.16 23.66
CA VAL A 104 -19.39 53.65 24.89
C VAL A 104 -17.98 53.12 24.61
N GLN A 105 -17.76 52.50 23.45
CA GLN A 105 -16.43 52.03 23.03
C GLN A 105 -15.44 53.17 22.78
N TYR A 106 -15.93 54.39 22.48
CA TYR A 106 -15.14 55.60 22.23
C TYR A 106 -15.22 56.65 23.36
N GLY A 107 -15.70 56.29 24.56
CA GLY A 107 -15.64 57.14 25.76
C GLY A 107 -16.83 58.09 25.98
N GLY A 108 -17.98 57.84 25.35
CA GLY A 108 -19.23 58.59 25.53
C GLY A 108 -20.06 58.16 26.75
N GLN A 109 -21.00 59.02 27.16
CA GLN A 109 -21.85 58.92 28.37
C GLN A 109 -22.31 57.50 28.74
N SER A 110 -22.17 57.17 30.02
CA SER A 110 -22.58 55.90 30.60
C SER A 110 -24.11 55.82 30.74
N LEU A 111 -24.77 55.16 29.78
CA LEU A 111 -26.06 54.53 30.09
C LEU A 111 -25.81 53.48 31.18
N GLU A 112 -26.71 53.30 32.13
CA GLU A 112 -26.57 52.22 33.10
C GLU A 112 -26.58 50.86 32.37
N LEU A 113 -25.61 49.99 32.66
CA LEU A 113 -25.43 48.67 32.04
C LEU A 113 -26.74 47.86 32.00
N ASN A 114 -27.53 47.96 33.07
CA ASN A 114 -28.81 47.27 33.20
C ASN A 114 -29.84 47.78 32.19
N GLU A 115 -29.89 49.09 31.95
CA GLU A 115 -30.81 49.70 30.99
C GLU A 115 -30.46 49.27 29.56
N LEU A 116 -29.18 49.34 29.19
CA LEU A 116 -28.73 48.94 27.85
C LEU A 116 -28.96 47.45 27.60
N ARG A 117 -28.66 46.59 28.58
CA ARG A 117 -28.92 45.15 28.50
C ARG A 117 -30.41 44.86 28.33
N ASN A 118 -31.28 45.54 29.09
CA ASN A 118 -32.72 45.34 29.02
C ASN A 118 -33.29 45.77 27.67
N ARG A 119 -32.81 46.91 27.12
CA ARG A 119 -33.18 47.36 25.78
C ARG A 119 -32.72 46.37 24.70
N ALA A 120 -31.46 45.92 24.74
CA ALA A 120 -30.94 44.93 23.79
C ALA A 120 -31.75 43.62 23.80
N ILE A 121 -32.16 43.14 24.98
CA ILE A 121 -33.03 41.96 25.12
C ILE A 121 -34.43 42.23 24.53
N ALA A 122 -35.01 43.40 24.80
CA ALA A 122 -36.34 43.75 24.31
C ALA A 122 -36.38 43.78 22.78
N VAL A 123 -35.34 44.35 22.15
CA VAL A 123 -35.20 44.42 20.70
C VAL A 123 -35.09 43.04 20.06
N ILE A 124 -34.25 42.15 20.60
CA ILE A 124 -34.13 40.77 20.06
C ILE A 124 -35.45 40.01 20.21
N ARG A 125 -36.18 40.20 21.32
CA ARG A 125 -37.50 39.58 21.51
C ARG A 125 -38.55 40.14 20.55
N ALA A 126 -38.54 41.44 20.28
CA ALA A 126 -39.44 42.06 19.31
C ALA A 126 -39.16 41.52 17.89
N LEU A 127 -37.88 41.46 17.52
CA LEU A 127 -37.41 40.84 16.28
C LEU A 127 -37.87 39.37 16.16
N ASP A 128 -37.77 38.60 17.23
CA ASP A 128 -38.20 37.20 17.25
C ASP A 128 -39.72 37.03 17.11
N ARG A 129 -40.52 37.91 17.71
CA ARG A 129 -41.98 37.90 17.53
C ARG A 129 -42.36 38.21 16.08
N GLN A 130 -41.81 39.28 15.52
CA GLN A 130 -42.15 39.71 14.15
C GLN A 130 -41.74 38.68 13.09
N LEU A 131 -40.58 38.04 13.27
CA LEU A 131 -40.12 36.98 12.36
C LEU A 131 -40.91 35.67 12.53
N SER A 132 -41.45 35.41 13.73
CA SER A 132 -42.34 34.26 13.97
C SER A 132 -43.72 34.48 13.34
N ASP A 133 -44.28 35.69 13.48
CA ASP A 133 -45.60 36.03 12.93
C ASP A 133 -45.62 36.07 11.40
N ARG A 134 -44.51 36.46 10.76
CA ARG A 134 -44.41 36.51 9.29
C ARG A 134 -44.12 35.15 8.62
N ASN A 135 -43.98 34.08 9.39
CA ASN A 135 -43.64 32.73 8.90
C ASN A 135 -42.41 32.71 7.95
N VAL A 136 -41.47 33.65 8.13
CA VAL A 136 -40.25 33.75 7.33
C VAL A 136 -39.21 32.83 7.96
N SER A 137 -39.26 31.55 7.56
CA SER A 137 -38.15 30.63 7.78
C SER A 137 -36.99 31.02 6.86
N THR A 138 -36.06 31.84 7.38
CA THR A 138 -34.72 32.13 6.82
C THR A 138 -34.69 32.57 5.36
N VAL A 139 -34.35 33.84 5.11
CA VAL A 139 -34.18 34.40 3.76
C VAL A 139 -33.11 33.61 2.99
N PRO A 140 -33.37 33.15 1.76
CA PRO A 140 -32.32 32.63 0.89
C PRO A 140 -31.51 33.81 0.36
N CYS A 141 -30.39 34.14 1.00
CA CYS A 141 -29.47 35.15 0.48
C CYS A 141 -28.67 34.59 -0.71
N HIS A 142 -28.41 35.49 -1.66
CA HIS A 142 -27.82 35.24 -2.97
C HIS A 142 -26.48 34.53 -2.86
N ARG A 143 -26.48 33.21 -3.11
CA ARG A 143 -25.29 32.36 -3.10
C ARG A 143 -24.38 32.70 -4.28
N GLN A 144 -23.44 33.63 -4.12
CA GLN A 144 -22.26 33.62 -4.99
C GLN A 144 -21.49 32.32 -4.76
N SER A 145 -21.32 31.56 -5.84
CA SER A 145 -20.82 30.20 -5.84
C SER A 145 -19.37 30.11 -5.37
N ARG A 146 -19.15 29.88 -4.07
CA ARG A 146 -17.96 29.16 -3.61
C ARG A 146 -18.21 27.67 -3.77
N THR A 147 -17.56 27.09 -4.76
CA THR A 147 -17.65 25.69 -5.17
C THR A 147 -17.52 24.74 -3.98
N LYS A 148 -18.57 23.93 -3.77
CA LYS A 148 -18.60 22.79 -2.85
C LYS A 148 -17.56 21.75 -3.28
N HIS A 149 -16.34 21.83 -2.77
CA HIS A 149 -15.33 20.78 -2.96
C HIS A 149 -14.88 20.08 -1.68
N ALA A 150 -15.26 20.57 -0.49
CA ALA A 150 -14.87 19.92 0.77
C ALA A 150 -15.61 18.59 1.05
N GLY A 151 -16.84 18.41 0.54
CA GLY A 151 -17.60 17.17 0.75
C GLY A 151 -17.35 16.07 -0.28
N ARG A 152 -16.93 16.43 -1.51
CA ARG A 152 -16.70 15.44 -2.59
C ARG A 152 -15.35 14.74 -2.45
N THR A 153 -14.32 15.41 -1.90
CA THR A 153 -13.00 14.79 -1.69
C THR A 153 -13.03 13.73 -0.59
N ALA A 154 -13.78 13.93 0.49
CA ALA A 154 -13.94 12.93 1.55
C ALA A 154 -14.68 11.67 1.07
N SER A 155 -15.72 11.81 0.24
CA SER A 155 -16.43 10.66 -0.36
C SER A 155 -15.56 9.90 -1.36
N ILE A 156 -14.71 10.58 -2.14
CA ILE A 156 -13.79 9.92 -3.07
C ILE A 156 -12.71 9.12 -2.33
N VAL A 157 -12.19 9.62 -1.21
CA VAL A 157 -11.18 8.90 -0.41
C VAL A 157 -11.78 7.68 0.30
N VAL A 158 -12.99 7.77 0.85
CA VAL A 158 -13.68 6.62 1.46
C VAL A 158 -14.08 5.59 0.40
N MET A 159 -14.52 6.04 -0.77
CA MET A 159 -14.84 5.13 -1.89
C MET A 159 -13.58 4.51 -2.49
N ALA A 160 -12.45 5.24 -2.57
CA ALA A 160 -11.17 4.71 -2.99
C ALA A 160 -10.59 3.69 -1.98
N LEU A 161 -10.72 3.95 -0.68
CA LEU A 161 -10.34 3.00 0.38
C LEU A 161 -11.24 1.76 0.38
N GLY A 162 -12.54 1.92 0.15
CA GLY A 162 -13.47 0.80 -0.01
C GLY A 162 -13.22 -0.02 -1.28
N LEU A 163 -12.85 0.63 -2.39
CA LEU A 163 -12.46 -0.03 -3.64
C LEU A 163 -11.11 -0.74 -3.52
N LEU A 164 -10.15 -0.17 -2.77
CA LEU A 164 -8.88 -0.83 -2.44
C LEU A 164 -9.06 -2.03 -1.51
N TRP A 165 -10.01 -1.96 -0.56
CA TRP A 165 -10.39 -3.10 0.29
C TRP A 165 -11.05 -4.21 -0.54
N ASN A 166 -11.91 -3.85 -1.51
CA ASN A 166 -12.54 -4.81 -2.42
C ASN A 166 -11.58 -5.40 -3.46
N TRP A 167 -10.52 -4.68 -3.83
CA TRP A 167 -9.49 -5.21 -4.74
C TRP A 167 -8.61 -6.26 -4.08
N HIS A 168 -8.34 -6.13 -2.78
CA HIS A 168 -7.56 -7.14 -2.05
C HIS A 168 -8.33 -8.46 -1.88
N THR A 169 -9.66 -8.41 -1.73
CA THR A 169 -10.50 -9.60 -1.68
C THR A 169 -10.75 -10.22 -3.06
N ALA A 170 -10.80 -9.42 -4.13
CA ALA A 170 -10.97 -9.92 -5.50
C ALA A 170 -9.72 -10.64 -6.06
N MET A 171 -8.50 -10.22 -5.69
CA MET A 171 -7.24 -10.91 -6.05
C MET A 171 -7.02 -12.23 -5.26
N ALA A 172 -7.78 -12.45 -4.17
CA ALA A 172 -7.75 -13.71 -3.43
C ALA A 172 -8.60 -14.82 -4.09
N GLY A 173 -9.40 -14.47 -5.11
CA GLY A 173 -10.38 -15.35 -5.73
C GLY A 173 -10.02 -15.77 -7.15
N THR A 174 -8.89 -16.45 -7.35
CA THR A 174 -8.68 -17.50 -8.38
C THR A 174 -7.37 -18.24 -8.09
N GLN A 175 -7.17 -18.71 -6.86
CA GLN A 175 -6.23 -19.80 -6.64
C GLN A 175 -7.02 -21.10 -6.71
N GLN A 176 -6.79 -21.82 -7.80
CA GLN A 176 -7.11 -23.23 -7.94
C GLN A 176 -6.64 -23.92 -6.65
N THR A 177 -7.59 -24.35 -5.81
CA THR A 177 -7.31 -25.01 -4.53
C THR A 177 -6.64 -26.34 -4.83
N ARG A 178 -5.31 -26.31 -4.98
CA ARG A 178 -4.50 -27.49 -4.72
C ARG A 178 -4.69 -27.83 -3.23
N PRO A 179 -4.79 -29.11 -2.87
CA PRO A 179 -4.92 -29.52 -1.48
C PRO A 179 -3.85 -28.83 -0.64
N ILE A 180 -4.25 -28.21 0.47
CA ILE A 180 -3.37 -27.52 1.40
C ILE A 180 -2.27 -28.54 1.79
N PRO A 181 -0.99 -28.31 1.43
CA PRO A 181 0.08 -29.17 1.91
C PRO A 181 0.02 -29.14 3.44
N ALA A 182 -0.03 -30.29 4.08
CA ALA A 182 -0.02 -30.38 5.54
C ALA A 182 1.11 -29.48 6.07
N THR A 183 0.75 -28.39 6.75
CA THR A 183 1.74 -27.38 7.14
C THR A 183 2.58 -27.95 8.28
N LEU A 184 3.81 -28.35 7.97
CA LEU A 184 4.78 -28.86 8.95
C LEU A 184 5.00 -27.82 10.07
N SER A 185 5.00 -28.27 11.32
CA SER A 185 5.32 -27.42 12.47
C SER A 185 6.75 -26.89 12.37
N HIS A 186 7.10 -25.85 13.14
CA HIS A 186 8.49 -25.36 13.15
C HIS A 186 9.47 -26.43 13.62
N GLU A 187 9.10 -27.18 14.67
CA GLU A 187 9.89 -28.28 15.22
C GLU A 187 10.08 -29.41 14.19
N GLN A 188 9.01 -29.82 13.50
CA GLN A 188 9.08 -30.82 12.44
C GLN A 188 10.00 -30.38 11.29
N ARG A 189 9.98 -29.09 10.92
CA ARG A 189 10.88 -28.55 9.88
C ARG A 189 12.34 -28.57 10.31
N VAL A 190 12.62 -28.23 11.56
CA VAL A 190 13.99 -28.27 12.11
C VAL A 190 14.48 -29.73 12.16
N GLN A 191 13.65 -30.64 12.66
CA GLN A 191 13.97 -32.06 12.71
C GLN A 191 14.23 -32.64 11.32
N LEU A 192 13.34 -32.41 10.35
CA LEU A 192 13.52 -32.88 8.97
C LEU A 192 14.80 -32.35 8.33
N PHE A 193 15.15 -31.08 8.60
CA PHE A 193 16.38 -30.49 8.09
C PHE A 193 17.62 -31.14 8.71
N GLN A 194 17.61 -31.36 10.02
CA GLN A 194 18.70 -32.03 10.72
C GLN A 194 18.89 -33.46 10.24
N GLU A 195 17.80 -34.23 10.16
CA GLU A 195 17.84 -35.60 9.63
C GLU A 195 18.29 -35.66 8.16
N ALA A 196 18.02 -34.61 7.37
CA ALA A 196 18.53 -34.50 6.01
C ALA A 196 20.04 -34.24 5.97
N ALA A 197 20.54 -33.34 6.82
CA ALA A 197 21.96 -33.04 6.95
C ALA A 197 22.74 -34.27 7.43
N ASP A 198 22.24 -34.95 8.47
CA ASP A 198 22.85 -36.17 9.00
C ASP A 198 22.92 -37.27 7.92
N ALA A 199 21.86 -37.45 7.13
CA ALA A 199 21.85 -38.40 6.02
C ALA A 199 22.82 -38.01 4.89
N TYR A 200 22.96 -36.72 4.60
CA TYR A 200 23.92 -36.25 3.61
C TYR A 200 25.37 -36.50 4.05
N ASP A 201 25.67 -36.18 5.31
CA ASP A 201 26.99 -36.39 5.92
C ASP A 201 27.34 -37.89 6.02
N ALA A 202 26.35 -38.72 6.38
CA ALA A 202 26.49 -40.18 6.31
C ALA A 202 26.85 -40.63 4.90
N GLY A 203 26.16 -40.10 3.88
CA GLY A 203 26.46 -40.36 2.47
C GLY A 203 27.90 -39.99 2.07
N LEU A 204 28.46 -38.91 2.61
CA LEU A 204 29.84 -38.49 2.38
C LEU A 204 30.87 -39.36 3.11
N SER A 205 30.48 -40.02 4.21
CA SER A 205 31.38 -40.83 5.03
C SER A 205 31.69 -42.22 4.47
N HIS A 206 30.92 -42.69 3.49
CA HIS A 206 31.12 -43.99 2.86
C HIS A 206 32.28 -43.93 1.83
N ASP A 207 33.17 -44.92 1.88
CA ASP A 207 34.25 -45.10 0.91
C ASP A 207 33.72 -45.47 -0.48
N SER A 208 34.56 -45.36 -1.51
CA SER A 208 34.23 -45.72 -2.90
C SER A 208 33.74 -47.17 -3.08
N ASN A 209 34.10 -48.08 -2.16
CA ASN A 209 33.67 -49.48 -2.17
C ASN A 209 32.24 -49.68 -1.62
N ASP A 210 31.65 -48.65 -1.01
CA ASP A 210 30.30 -48.68 -0.41
C ASP A 210 29.36 -47.65 -1.06
N ALA A 211 29.48 -47.54 -2.39
CA ALA A 211 28.68 -46.61 -3.19
C ALA A 211 27.16 -46.85 -3.06
N ALA A 212 26.74 -48.08 -2.77
CA ALA A 212 25.34 -48.43 -2.57
C ALA A 212 24.78 -47.80 -1.28
N SER A 213 25.50 -47.92 -0.16
CA SER A 213 25.07 -47.30 1.10
C SER A 213 25.15 -45.78 1.04
N ALA A 214 26.17 -45.23 0.39
CA ALA A 214 26.26 -43.80 0.09
C ALA A 214 25.01 -43.31 -0.66
N ARG A 215 24.59 -44.07 -1.69
CA ARG A 215 23.41 -43.75 -2.48
C ARG A 215 22.13 -43.74 -1.64
N VAL A 216 21.92 -44.75 -0.79
CA VAL A 216 20.75 -44.81 0.11
C VAL A 216 20.71 -43.60 1.05
N SER A 217 21.85 -43.20 1.60
CA SER A 217 21.97 -42.03 2.45
C SER A 217 21.63 -40.73 1.69
N PHE A 218 22.10 -40.57 0.45
CA PHE A 218 21.72 -39.43 -0.39
C PHE A 218 20.25 -39.45 -0.82
N GLU A 219 19.65 -40.62 -1.10
CA GLU A 219 18.22 -40.73 -1.41
C GLU A 219 17.36 -40.32 -0.20
N THR A 220 17.81 -40.68 1.01
CA THR A 220 17.19 -40.26 2.27
C THR A 220 17.27 -38.74 2.44
N ALA A 221 18.44 -38.15 2.24
CA ALA A 221 18.63 -36.70 2.30
C ALA A 221 17.76 -35.96 1.28
N ALA A 222 17.73 -36.43 0.02
CA ALA A 222 16.95 -35.83 -1.06
C ALA A 222 15.46 -35.85 -0.72
N THR A 223 14.95 -36.97 -0.20
CA THR A 223 13.55 -37.12 0.20
C THR A 223 13.17 -36.11 1.29
N LYS A 224 13.98 -35.98 2.34
CA LYS A 224 13.71 -35.05 3.45
C LYS A 224 13.81 -33.58 3.03
N LEU A 225 14.81 -33.22 2.22
CA LEU A 225 14.93 -31.87 1.66
C LEU A 225 13.76 -31.55 0.74
N GLN A 226 13.32 -32.51 -0.08
CA GLN A 226 12.16 -32.33 -0.95
C GLN A 226 10.87 -32.12 -0.13
N MET A 227 10.67 -32.85 0.97
CA MET A 227 9.54 -32.61 1.89
C MET A 227 9.53 -31.19 2.47
N LEU A 228 10.71 -30.64 2.80
CA LEU A 228 10.83 -29.26 3.25
C LEU A 228 10.45 -28.26 2.15
N VAL A 229 10.89 -28.50 0.92
CA VAL A 229 10.53 -27.69 -0.25
C VAL A 229 9.01 -27.77 -0.52
N ASP A 230 8.43 -28.96 -0.50
CA ASP A 230 7.02 -29.22 -0.77
C ASP A 230 6.10 -28.64 0.32
N SER A 231 6.62 -28.47 1.54
CA SER A 231 5.93 -27.75 2.62
C SER A 231 5.82 -26.23 2.39
N GLY A 232 6.36 -25.73 1.26
CA GLY A 232 6.30 -24.33 0.86
C GLY A 232 7.47 -23.47 1.33
N ILE A 233 8.54 -24.08 1.86
CA ILE A 233 9.73 -23.33 2.25
C ILE A 233 10.47 -22.89 0.99
N ARG A 234 10.58 -21.57 0.81
CA ARG A 234 11.35 -20.95 -0.26
C ARG A 234 12.62 -20.35 0.31
N ASN A 235 13.72 -21.07 0.14
CA ASN A 235 15.05 -20.68 0.59
C ASN A 235 16.07 -21.15 -0.46
N ASP A 236 16.97 -20.26 -0.88
CA ASP A 236 17.94 -20.55 -1.93
C ASP A 236 18.98 -21.58 -1.48
N GLN A 237 19.44 -21.54 -0.23
CA GLN A 237 20.37 -22.52 0.33
C GLN A 237 19.75 -23.92 0.38
N LEU A 238 18.49 -24.04 0.83
CA LEU A 238 17.77 -25.31 0.84
C LEU A 238 17.70 -25.95 -0.57
N LEU A 239 17.47 -25.14 -1.59
CA LEU A 239 17.44 -25.59 -2.99
C LEU A 239 18.84 -25.96 -3.50
N VAL A 240 19.88 -25.25 -3.08
CA VAL A 240 21.27 -25.61 -3.37
C VAL A 240 21.61 -26.96 -2.73
N ASP A 241 21.24 -27.19 -1.47
CA ASP A 241 21.54 -28.44 -0.76
C ASP A 241 20.77 -29.62 -1.39
N LEU A 242 19.51 -29.42 -1.79
CA LEU A 242 18.75 -30.39 -2.56
C LEU A 242 19.40 -30.68 -3.93
N GLY A 243 19.88 -29.63 -4.62
CA GLY A 243 20.60 -29.76 -5.87
C GLY A 243 21.92 -30.54 -5.72
N ASN A 244 22.69 -30.25 -4.67
CA ASN A 244 23.92 -30.97 -4.33
C ASN A 244 23.65 -32.45 -4.07
N THR A 245 22.56 -32.75 -3.39
CA THR A 245 22.15 -34.13 -3.11
C THR A 245 21.79 -34.88 -4.39
N TYR A 246 21.02 -34.27 -5.29
CA TYR A 246 20.74 -34.87 -6.61
C TYR A 246 22.00 -35.04 -7.45
N LEU A 247 22.95 -34.11 -7.35
CA LEU A 247 24.25 -34.25 -8.02
C LEU A 247 25.02 -35.48 -7.52
N LYS A 248 25.00 -35.76 -6.21
CA LYS A 248 25.59 -36.98 -5.63
C LYS A 248 24.88 -38.26 -6.08
N LEU A 249 23.58 -38.18 -6.36
CA LEU A 249 22.79 -39.28 -6.92
C LEU A 249 23.00 -39.50 -8.43
N GLY A 250 23.72 -38.60 -9.10
CA GLY A 250 23.93 -38.60 -10.55
C GLY A 250 22.78 -37.98 -11.36
N ASP A 251 21.76 -37.44 -10.70
CA ASP A 251 20.60 -36.80 -11.34
C ASP A 251 20.92 -35.32 -11.66
N LYS A 252 21.68 -35.13 -12.74
CA LYS A 252 22.12 -33.79 -13.19
C LYS A 252 20.93 -32.89 -13.54
N GLY A 253 19.82 -33.45 -14.05
CA GLY A 253 18.63 -32.70 -14.44
C GLY A 253 17.94 -32.04 -13.25
N ARG A 254 17.64 -32.83 -12.21
CA ARG A 254 17.07 -32.30 -10.96
C ARG A 254 18.04 -31.41 -10.20
N ALA A 255 19.34 -31.70 -10.25
CA ALA A 255 20.36 -30.83 -9.67
C ALA A 255 20.35 -29.43 -10.32
N ALA A 256 20.48 -29.36 -11.64
CA ALA A 256 20.43 -28.10 -12.39
C ALA A 256 19.13 -27.34 -12.15
N GLY A 257 17.98 -28.03 -12.21
CA GLY A 257 16.67 -27.44 -11.94
C GLY A 257 16.60 -26.74 -10.59
N ASN A 258 17.10 -27.38 -9.52
CA ASN A 258 17.11 -26.78 -8.19
C ASN A 258 18.11 -25.62 -8.05
N TYR A 259 19.26 -25.65 -8.72
CA TYR A 259 20.16 -24.49 -8.75
C TYR A 259 19.53 -23.29 -9.47
N TYR A 260 18.81 -23.51 -10.58
CA TYR A 260 18.07 -22.44 -11.23
C TYR A 260 16.90 -21.93 -10.38
N ARG A 261 16.21 -22.80 -9.62
CA ARG A 261 15.22 -22.36 -8.61
C ARG A 261 15.88 -21.51 -7.51
N ALA A 262 17.08 -21.88 -7.06
CA ALA A 262 17.84 -21.09 -6.10
C ALA A 262 18.20 -19.72 -6.67
N LEU A 263 18.61 -19.64 -7.96
CA LEU A 263 18.86 -18.38 -8.66
C LEU A 263 17.61 -17.56 -8.92
N HIS A 264 16.45 -18.19 -9.05
CA HIS A 264 15.19 -17.46 -9.12
C HIS A 264 14.88 -16.73 -7.81
N ILE A 265 15.14 -17.38 -6.65
CA ILE A 265 14.97 -16.75 -5.32
C ILE A 265 16.08 -15.73 -5.03
N ASN A 266 17.32 -16.13 -5.27
CA ASN A 266 18.52 -15.33 -5.04
C ASN A 266 19.40 -15.37 -6.30
N PRO A 267 19.22 -14.42 -7.25
CA PRO A 267 20.00 -14.35 -8.48
C PRO A 267 21.51 -14.29 -8.29
N ARG A 268 21.99 -14.07 -7.05
CA ARG A 268 23.39 -13.91 -6.66
C ARG A 268 23.94 -15.06 -5.86
N SER A 269 23.20 -16.15 -5.69
CA SER A 269 23.68 -17.32 -4.97
C SER A 269 24.97 -17.84 -5.62
N ALA A 270 26.12 -17.54 -4.99
CA ALA A 270 27.41 -17.99 -5.46
C ALA A 270 27.49 -19.53 -5.49
N PRO A 271 26.98 -20.27 -4.47
CA PRO A 271 26.90 -21.72 -4.54
C PRO A 271 26.15 -22.24 -5.78
N ALA A 272 24.96 -21.69 -6.07
CA ALA A 272 24.16 -22.14 -7.22
C ALA A 272 24.87 -21.88 -8.56
N ARG A 273 25.52 -20.72 -8.72
CA ARG A 273 26.29 -20.39 -9.93
C ARG A 273 27.49 -21.30 -10.12
N THR A 274 28.25 -21.54 -9.05
CA THR A 274 29.43 -22.43 -9.09
C THR A 274 29.02 -23.85 -9.46
N ASN A 275 27.93 -24.36 -8.89
CA ASN A 275 27.47 -25.71 -9.19
C ASN A 275 26.90 -25.85 -10.61
N LEU A 276 26.20 -24.84 -11.13
CA LEU A 276 25.79 -24.81 -12.54
C LEU A 276 27.00 -24.74 -13.47
N ALA A 277 28.02 -23.95 -13.13
CA ALA A 277 29.27 -23.92 -13.88
C ALA A 277 29.94 -25.30 -13.89
N PHE A 278 29.97 -26.00 -12.76
CA PHE A 278 30.47 -27.39 -12.68
C PHE A 278 29.67 -28.34 -13.58
N LEU A 279 28.34 -28.27 -13.57
CA LEU A 279 27.48 -29.09 -14.45
C LEU A 279 27.65 -28.77 -15.94
N ASN A 280 27.94 -27.51 -16.27
CA ASN A 280 28.14 -27.04 -17.64
C ASN A 280 29.57 -27.24 -18.15
N GLN A 281 30.56 -27.49 -17.29
CA GLN A 281 31.94 -27.81 -17.73
C GLN A 281 32.00 -29.10 -18.55
N ASP A 282 31.10 -30.06 -18.27
CA ASP A 282 30.94 -31.27 -19.09
C ASP A 282 30.27 -31.00 -20.46
N LYS A 283 29.60 -29.85 -20.62
CA LYS A 283 28.87 -29.47 -21.83
C LYS A 283 29.54 -28.24 -22.44
N SER A 284 30.54 -28.46 -23.31
CA SER A 284 31.03 -27.38 -24.18
C SER A 284 29.83 -26.74 -24.93
N ALA A 285 29.49 -25.51 -24.52
CA ALA A 285 28.42 -24.65 -25.02
C ALA A 285 26.98 -25.20 -24.89
N SER A 286 26.29 -24.81 -23.81
CA SER A 286 24.81 -24.69 -23.85
C SER A 286 24.44 -23.30 -24.41
N PRO A 287 23.69 -23.19 -25.52
CA PRO A 287 23.50 -21.93 -26.27
C PRO A 287 22.74 -20.82 -25.53
N ILE A 288 22.22 -21.08 -24.33
CA ILE A 288 21.35 -20.14 -23.61
C ILE A 288 22.17 -19.17 -22.75
N ASP A 289 23.37 -19.56 -22.28
CA ASP A 289 24.25 -18.66 -21.53
C ASP A 289 24.99 -17.69 -22.46
N SER A 290 25.39 -18.13 -23.66
CA SER A 290 26.19 -17.33 -24.61
C SER A 290 25.40 -16.27 -25.37
N ASN A 291 24.09 -16.12 -25.12
CA ASN A 291 23.27 -15.08 -25.73
C ASN A 291 22.41 -14.29 -24.71
N ARG A 292 22.31 -14.74 -23.46
CA ARG A 292 21.59 -14.01 -22.39
C ARG A 292 22.51 -13.29 -21.41
N THR A 293 23.73 -13.77 -21.22
CA THR A 293 24.77 -13.01 -20.47
C THR A 293 25.60 -12.09 -21.37
N SER A 294 25.58 -12.33 -22.68
CA SER A 294 26.12 -11.48 -23.75
C SER A 294 25.03 -10.65 -24.43
N PHE A 295 24.08 -10.12 -23.65
CA PHE A 295 23.74 -8.74 -23.93
C PHE A 295 25.02 -7.93 -23.66
N GLU A 296 25.92 -7.89 -24.65
CA GLU A 296 26.74 -6.73 -24.97
C GLU A 296 25.78 -5.59 -25.35
N SER A 297 24.89 -5.23 -24.43
CA SER A 297 24.34 -3.91 -24.40
C SER A 297 25.55 -2.99 -24.34
N HIS A 298 25.67 -2.08 -25.31
CA HIS A 298 26.63 -0.97 -25.33
C HIS A 298 26.38 0.01 -24.16
N GLU A 299 25.94 -0.49 -23.00
CA GLU A 299 25.73 0.28 -21.81
C GLU A 299 27.10 0.61 -21.19
N PRO A 300 27.37 1.90 -20.92
CA PRO A 300 28.55 2.32 -20.18
C PRO A 300 28.74 1.48 -18.90
N ASP A 301 29.98 1.09 -18.58
CA ASP A 301 30.36 0.23 -17.44
C ASP A 301 29.76 0.71 -16.09
N ILE A 302 29.42 1.99 -15.99
CA ILE A 302 28.71 2.60 -14.85
C ILE A 302 27.31 1.98 -14.65
N TRP A 303 26.53 1.77 -15.70
CA TRP A 303 25.16 1.22 -15.57
C TRP A 303 25.19 -0.23 -15.12
N ARG A 304 26.13 -1.02 -15.65
CA ARG A 304 26.40 -2.38 -15.15
C ARG A 304 26.78 -2.38 -13.67
N ARG A 305 27.66 -1.48 -13.23
CA ARG A 305 28.02 -1.33 -11.80
C ARG A 305 26.83 -0.87 -10.96
N VAL A 306 25.99 0.03 -11.46
CA VAL A 306 24.78 0.50 -10.76
C VAL A 306 23.73 -0.62 -10.65
N ILE A 307 23.50 -1.40 -11.70
CA ILE A 307 22.61 -2.57 -11.70
C ILE A 307 23.13 -3.63 -10.72
N VAL A 308 24.43 -3.93 -10.76
CA VAL A 308 25.07 -4.85 -9.81
C VAL A 308 25.10 -4.28 -8.39
N ALA A 309 25.17 -2.97 -8.18
CA ALA A 309 25.11 -2.38 -6.84
C ALA A 309 23.68 -2.36 -6.29
N THR A 310 22.69 -2.02 -7.10
CA THR A 310 21.27 -1.99 -6.70
C THR A 310 20.72 -3.38 -6.43
N MET A 311 21.13 -4.37 -7.21
CA MET A 311 20.80 -5.78 -6.94
C MET A 311 21.55 -6.32 -5.70
N ALA A 312 22.58 -5.63 -5.19
CA ALA A 312 23.34 -6.02 -3.98
C ALA A 312 22.70 -5.63 -2.67
N ILE A 313 21.69 -4.76 -2.73
CA ILE A 313 20.97 -4.30 -1.56
C ILE A 313 20.07 -5.46 -1.10
N PRO A 314 20.27 -6.01 0.12
CA PRO A 314 19.42 -7.07 0.61
C PRO A 314 17.96 -6.63 0.58
N TYR A 315 17.05 -7.53 0.20
CA TYR A 315 15.61 -7.26 0.12
C TYR A 315 15.03 -6.70 1.44
N THR A 316 15.69 -6.97 2.57
CA THR A 316 15.35 -6.42 3.89
C THR A 316 15.73 -4.95 4.03
N VAL A 317 16.90 -4.55 3.52
CA VAL A 317 17.39 -3.16 3.56
C VAL A 317 16.55 -2.27 2.64
N LEU A 318 16.20 -2.76 1.46
CA LEU A 318 15.30 -2.03 0.55
C LEU A 318 13.91 -1.83 1.16
N ARG A 319 13.35 -2.89 1.79
CA ARG A 319 12.06 -2.81 2.49
C ARG A 319 12.10 -1.90 3.71
N LEU A 320 13.18 -1.94 4.50
CA LEU A 320 13.34 -1.08 5.65
C LEU A 320 13.48 0.38 5.21
N GLY A 321 14.25 0.64 4.15
CA GLY A 321 14.36 1.96 3.52
C GLY A 321 13.02 2.49 3.00
N LEU A 322 12.20 1.60 2.43
CA LEU A 322 10.85 1.94 1.98
C LEU A 322 9.93 2.30 3.17
N ALA A 323 9.97 1.49 4.23
CA ALA A 323 9.18 1.72 5.43
C ALA A 323 9.59 3.00 6.17
N THR A 324 10.90 3.29 6.25
CA THR A 324 11.39 4.54 6.87
C THR A 324 11.03 5.75 6.02
N ALA A 325 11.18 5.68 4.69
CA ALA A 325 10.72 6.71 3.76
C ALA A 325 9.21 6.97 3.86
N TRP A 326 8.41 5.91 4.02
CA TRP A 326 6.97 6.01 4.20
C TRP A 326 6.60 6.70 5.51
N CYS A 327 7.20 6.26 6.62
CA CYS A 327 6.98 6.86 7.94
C CYS A 327 7.43 8.33 7.98
N THR A 328 8.58 8.67 7.39
CA THR A 328 9.05 10.06 7.35
C THR A 328 8.14 10.93 6.49
N ALA A 329 7.62 10.43 5.37
CA ALA A 329 6.64 11.14 4.55
C ALA A 329 5.35 11.46 5.34
N TRP A 330 4.83 10.51 6.13
CA TRP A 330 3.66 10.72 6.97
C TRP A 330 3.91 11.68 8.14
N LEU A 331 5.07 11.59 8.80
CA LEU A 331 5.46 12.52 9.85
C LEU A 331 5.60 13.95 9.31
N TRP A 332 6.17 14.12 8.12
CA TRP A 332 6.31 15.42 7.48
C TRP A 332 4.96 15.96 6.97
N PHE A 333 4.09 15.10 6.45
CA PHE A 333 2.72 15.46 6.08
C PHE A 333 1.93 15.94 7.29
N ALA A 334 2.02 15.24 8.42
CA ALA A 334 1.42 15.66 9.69
C ALA A 334 1.98 17.02 10.14
N ALA A 335 3.29 17.24 10.07
CA ALA A 335 3.91 18.53 10.38
C ALA A 335 3.38 19.65 9.48
N VAL A 336 3.24 19.43 8.17
CA VAL A 336 2.67 20.42 7.24
C VAL A 336 1.22 20.76 7.56
N VAL A 337 0.41 19.77 7.94
CA VAL A 337 -0.99 19.97 8.35
C VAL A 337 -1.06 20.77 9.65
N LEU A 338 -0.14 20.54 10.58
CA LEU A 338 -0.08 21.19 11.89
C LEU A 338 0.54 22.61 11.86
N PHE A 339 1.53 22.87 10.99
CA PHE A 339 2.32 24.11 10.99
C PHE A 339 2.06 25.05 9.80
N GLY A 340 1.16 24.70 8.87
CA GLY A 340 0.61 25.63 7.88
C GLY A 340 1.21 25.63 6.47
N LYS A 341 0.52 26.34 5.57
CA LYS A 341 0.16 25.91 4.20
C LYS A 341 1.15 26.19 3.06
N ARG A 342 2.37 26.68 3.32
CA ARG A 342 3.23 27.20 2.22
C ARG A 342 4.00 26.15 1.42
N TRP A 343 4.29 24.98 2.00
CA TRP A 343 5.13 23.95 1.36
C TRP A 343 4.37 22.66 1.02
N SER A 344 3.07 22.60 1.32
CA SER A 344 2.25 21.37 1.26
C SER A 344 2.20 20.67 -0.10
N LYS A 345 2.25 21.39 -1.22
CA LYS A 345 2.16 20.80 -2.57
C LYS A 345 3.46 20.11 -3.00
N TRP A 346 4.61 20.71 -2.69
CA TRP A 346 5.93 20.16 -3.05
C TRP A 346 6.25 18.85 -2.31
N VAL A 347 5.72 18.71 -1.09
CA VAL A 347 5.86 17.51 -0.26
C VAL A 347 5.08 16.32 -0.80
N LEU A 348 3.84 16.57 -1.23
CA LEU A 348 3.02 15.54 -1.86
C LEU A 348 3.70 15.05 -3.15
N ILE A 349 4.26 15.98 -3.93
CA ILE A 349 5.01 15.65 -5.15
C ILE A 349 6.26 14.83 -4.82
N SER A 350 7.06 15.20 -3.81
CA SER A 350 8.26 14.45 -3.44
C SER A 350 7.93 13.06 -2.87
N ALA A 351 6.86 12.92 -2.09
CA ALA A 351 6.41 11.64 -1.56
C ALA A 351 5.92 10.70 -2.67
N ILE A 352 5.15 11.23 -3.64
CA ILE A 352 4.71 10.46 -4.82
C ILE A 352 5.92 10.08 -5.68
N ALA A 353 6.86 10.99 -5.91
CA ALA A 353 8.07 10.70 -6.68
C ALA A 353 8.92 9.60 -6.03
N LEU A 354 9.06 9.62 -4.70
CA LEU A 354 9.79 8.61 -3.95
C LEU A 354 9.09 7.23 -4.01
N LEU A 355 7.76 7.21 -3.87
CA LEU A 355 6.96 6.00 -4.05
C LEU A 355 7.06 5.43 -5.47
N MET A 356 7.00 6.29 -6.50
CA MET A 356 7.15 5.86 -7.89
C MET A 356 8.55 5.34 -8.18
N THR A 357 9.58 5.97 -7.65
CA THR A 357 10.97 5.52 -7.81
C THR A 357 11.17 4.17 -7.13
N ALA A 358 10.64 4.00 -5.92
CA ALA A 358 10.80 2.75 -5.18
C ALA A 358 9.93 1.61 -5.74
N GLY A 359 8.69 1.91 -6.16
CA GLY A 359 7.84 0.97 -6.88
C GLY A 359 8.44 0.56 -8.22
N GLY A 360 9.04 1.52 -8.94
CA GLY A 360 9.80 1.28 -10.16
C GLY A 360 11.00 0.36 -9.95
N LEU A 361 11.75 0.53 -8.85
CA LEU A 361 12.90 -0.33 -8.53
C LEU A 361 12.48 -1.78 -8.22
N VAL A 362 11.39 -1.96 -7.46
CA VAL A 362 10.85 -3.31 -7.16
C VAL A 362 10.26 -3.96 -8.42
N ALA A 363 9.54 -3.19 -9.24
CA ALA A 363 9.03 -3.67 -10.51
C ALA A 363 10.17 -4.07 -11.44
N PHE A 364 11.22 -3.24 -11.56
CA PHE A 364 12.40 -3.53 -12.36
C PHE A 364 13.10 -4.80 -11.90
N GLN A 365 13.26 -5.04 -10.59
CA GLN A 365 13.85 -6.28 -10.09
C GLN A 365 13.03 -7.53 -10.43
N ASN A 366 11.69 -7.44 -10.41
CA ASN A 366 10.81 -8.54 -10.78
C ASN A 366 10.79 -8.78 -12.31
N PHE A 367 10.76 -7.73 -13.12
CA PHE A 367 10.82 -7.83 -14.59
C PHE A 367 12.21 -8.21 -15.11
N ALA A 368 13.27 -7.90 -14.37
CA ALA A 368 14.65 -8.20 -14.75
C ALA A 368 15.17 -9.52 -14.18
N ASN A 369 14.35 -10.33 -13.50
CA ASN A 369 14.79 -11.65 -13.04
C ASN A 369 14.81 -12.64 -14.22
N PRO A 370 15.99 -12.97 -14.79
CA PRO A 370 16.07 -13.75 -16.02
C PRO A 370 15.69 -15.23 -15.81
N TYR A 371 15.47 -15.63 -14.56
CA TYR A 371 15.22 -17.01 -14.17
C TYR A 371 13.74 -17.34 -13.94
N SER A 372 12.78 -16.44 -14.22
CA SER A 372 11.34 -16.71 -14.01
C SER A 372 10.76 -17.74 -14.99
N ASP A 373 11.25 -17.73 -16.23
CA ASP A 373 10.64 -18.46 -17.34
C ASP A 373 11.50 -19.65 -17.78
N ILE A 374 12.22 -20.26 -16.84
CA ILE A 374 13.14 -21.36 -17.12
C ILE A 374 12.50 -22.68 -16.71
N ALA A 375 12.63 -23.68 -17.59
CA ALA A 375 12.42 -25.08 -17.28
C ALA A 375 13.71 -25.85 -17.55
N VAL A 376 14.00 -26.81 -16.69
CA VAL A 376 15.16 -27.70 -16.84
C VAL A 376 14.67 -29.12 -17.01
N VAL A 377 15.16 -29.80 -18.05
CA VAL A 377 14.84 -31.20 -18.32
C VAL A 377 15.37 -32.09 -17.19
N ALA A 378 14.46 -32.75 -16.47
CA ALA A 378 14.80 -33.62 -15.35
C ALA A 378 15.09 -35.06 -15.80
N THR A 379 14.42 -35.51 -16.87
CA THR A 379 14.52 -36.89 -17.35
C THR A 379 15.66 -37.09 -18.36
N PRO A 380 16.20 -38.32 -18.53
CA PRO A 380 17.31 -38.59 -19.46
C PRO A 380 16.95 -38.40 -20.94
N HIS A 381 15.72 -38.74 -21.31
CA HIS A 381 15.21 -38.74 -22.68
C HIS A 381 13.86 -38.01 -22.72
N LEU A 382 13.89 -36.68 -22.75
CA LEU A 382 12.66 -35.91 -22.87
C LEU A 382 12.30 -35.70 -24.34
N GLN A 383 11.12 -36.14 -24.73
CA GLN A 383 10.59 -35.92 -26.08
C GLN A 383 9.45 -34.88 -26.03
N LEU A 384 9.65 -33.77 -26.73
CA LEU A 384 8.61 -32.75 -26.87
C LEU A 384 7.52 -33.21 -27.83
N ARG A 385 6.29 -32.75 -27.62
CA ARG A 385 5.11 -33.09 -28.42
C ARG A 385 4.48 -31.88 -29.09
N ALA A 386 3.77 -32.10 -30.20
CA ALA A 386 3.10 -31.01 -30.93
C ALA A 386 1.94 -30.37 -30.14
N GLY A 387 1.33 -31.12 -29.21
CA GLY A 387 0.21 -30.69 -28.40
C GLY A 387 0.28 -31.19 -26.96
N ASN A 388 -0.63 -30.71 -26.12
CA ASN A 388 -0.71 -30.97 -24.67
C ASN A 388 -1.36 -32.33 -24.35
N GLY A 389 -0.83 -33.41 -24.92
CA GLY A 389 -1.33 -34.77 -24.71
C GLY A 389 -0.40 -35.83 -25.30
N ASP A 390 -0.45 -37.04 -24.75
CA ASP A 390 0.44 -38.13 -25.19
C ASP A 390 0.13 -38.64 -26.61
N SER A 391 -1.08 -38.39 -27.10
CA SER A 391 -1.51 -38.75 -28.46
C SER A 391 -0.91 -37.87 -29.55
N PHE A 392 -0.35 -36.71 -29.20
CA PHE A 392 0.28 -35.83 -30.17
C PHE A 392 1.67 -36.36 -30.57
N PRO A 393 2.04 -36.20 -31.85
CA PRO A 393 3.33 -36.67 -32.35
C PRO A 393 4.48 -35.90 -31.67
N ALA A 394 5.61 -36.59 -31.56
CA ALA A 394 6.86 -35.99 -31.12
C ALA A 394 7.33 -34.92 -32.10
N VAL A 395 7.93 -33.85 -31.57
CA VAL A 395 8.47 -32.73 -32.34
C VAL A 395 9.90 -32.49 -31.91
N GLY A 396 10.80 -32.42 -32.89
CA GLY A 396 12.24 -32.31 -32.65
C GLY A 396 12.88 -33.63 -32.22
N GLY A 397 14.15 -33.56 -31.84
CA GLY A 397 14.89 -34.68 -31.26
C GLY A 397 14.67 -34.79 -29.75
N GLU A 398 15.21 -35.86 -29.17
CA GLU A 398 15.24 -36.02 -27.71
C GLU A 398 16.14 -34.95 -27.08
N LEU A 399 15.64 -34.33 -26.01
CA LEU A 399 16.39 -33.38 -25.22
C LEU A 399 17.13 -34.14 -24.12
N PRO A 400 18.47 -33.98 -24.01
CA PRO A 400 19.24 -34.56 -22.92
C PRO A 400 18.81 -34.00 -21.56
N THR A 401 19.11 -34.75 -20.49
CA THR A 401 18.96 -34.26 -19.11
C THR A 401 19.75 -32.96 -18.88
N ALA A 402 19.25 -32.11 -17.97
CA ALA A 402 19.80 -30.79 -17.66
C ALA A 402 19.86 -29.84 -18.88
N THR A 403 19.04 -30.07 -19.90
CA THR A 403 18.82 -29.09 -20.96
C THR A 403 17.93 -27.98 -20.44
N VAL A 404 18.33 -26.74 -20.67
CA VAL A 404 17.58 -25.55 -20.27
C VAL A 404 16.62 -25.19 -21.39
N ALA A 405 15.37 -24.94 -21.07
CA ALA A 405 14.33 -24.50 -21.97
C ALA A 405 13.59 -23.30 -21.38
N THR A 406 12.90 -22.55 -22.22
CA THR A 406 12.04 -21.44 -21.78
C THR A 406 10.58 -21.89 -21.74
N THR A 407 9.89 -21.58 -20.65
CA THR A 407 8.46 -21.85 -20.51
C THR A 407 7.66 -20.78 -21.24
N LEU A 408 6.69 -21.21 -22.04
CA LEU A 408 5.81 -20.32 -22.81
C LEU A 408 4.39 -20.35 -22.28
N GLU A 409 3.89 -21.53 -21.90
CA GLU A 409 2.49 -21.72 -21.55
C GLU A 409 2.30 -22.95 -20.66
N HIS A 410 1.31 -22.92 -19.77
CA HIS A 410 0.92 -24.05 -18.93
C HIS A 410 -0.56 -24.40 -19.16
N ARG A 411 -0.86 -25.67 -19.43
CA ARG A 411 -2.24 -26.18 -19.62
C ARG A 411 -2.35 -27.62 -19.13
N ASP A 412 -3.30 -27.89 -18.24
CA ASP A 412 -3.73 -29.25 -17.86
C ASP A 412 -2.60 -30.24 -17.51
N GLY A 413 -1.60 -29.81 -16.73
CA GLY A 413 -0.44 -30.64 -16.35
C GLY A 413 0.65 -30.73 -17.42
N TRP A 414 0.51 -29.97 -18.52
CA TRP A 414 1.51 -29.82 -19.57
C TRP A 414 2.10 -28.41 -19.56
N VAL A 415 3.34 -28.32 -20.02
CA VAL A 415 4.07 -27.07 -20.21
C VAL A 415 4.61 -27.00 -21.63
N LYS A 416 4.36 -25.88 -22.29
CA LYS A 416 4.92 -25.56 -23.61
C LYS A 416 6.29 -24.97 -23.43
N LEU A 417 7.28 -25.59 -24.05
CA LEU A 417 8.69 -25.28 -23.92
C LEU A 417 9.26 -24.84 -25.27
N ASN A 418 10.16 -23.87 -25.23
CA ASN A 418 11.08 -23.57 -26.32
C ASN A 418 12.49 -24.01 -25.91
N ALA A 419 13.01 -25.03 -26.59
CA ALA A 419 14.30 -25.66 -26.29
C ALA A 419 15.52 -24.82 -26.74
N GLY A 420 15.32 -23.60 -27.24
CA GLY A 420 16.39 -22.66 -27.61
C GLY A 420 16.99 -22.90 -29.01
N ASN A 421 16.86 -24.11 -29.56
CA ASN A 421 17.22 -24.45 -30.94
C ASN A 421 16.12 -24.17 -31.97
N GLY A 422 15.10 -23.38 -31.60
CA GLY A 422 13.91 -23.10 -32.41
C GLY A 422 12.83 -24.18 -32.36
N VAL A 423 13.08 -25.30 -31.68
CA VAL A 423 12.06 -26.34 -31.44
C VAL A 423 11.14 -25.90 -30.30
N ILE A 424 9.84 -25.83 -30.61
CA ILE A 424 8.79 -25.54 -29.65
C ILE A 424 7.87 -26.75 -29.56
N GLY A 425 7.59 -27.20 -28.34
CA GLY A 425 6.67 -28.31 -28.11
C GLY A 425 6.25 -28.42 -26.65
N TRP A 426 5.39 -29.39 -26.36
CA TRP A 426 4.80 -29.63 -25.05
C TRP A 426 5.50 -30.79 -24.35
N SER A 427 5.67 -30.64 -23.04
CA SER A 427 6.16 -31.67 -22.13
C SER A 427 5.18 -31.84 -20.98
N ARG A 428 5.16 -33.02 -20.34
CA ARG A 428 4.53 -33.16 -19.03
C ARG A 428 5.28 -32.31 -18.02
N ILE A 429 4.55 -31.78 -17.05
CA ILE A 429 5.13 -30.92 -16.02
C ILE A 429 6.11 -31.68 -15.10
N ASP A 430 5.87 -32.97 -14.87
CA ASP A 430 6.69 -33.80 -13.98
C ASP A 430 8.07 -34.16 -14.57
N ASP A 431 8.22 -34.04 -15.90
CA ASP A 431 9.47 -34.36 -16.60
C ASP A 431 10.46 -33.18 -16.58
N VAL A 432 10.03 -32.01 -16.09
CA VAL A 432 10.84 -30.79 -16.03
C VAL A 432 10.75 -30.10 -14.68
N ILE A 433 11.83 -29.46 -14.28
CA ILE A 433 11.84 -28.58 -13.10
C ILE A 433 11.63 -27.15 -13.55
N ILE A 434 10.51 -26.54 -13.15
CA ILE A 434 10.19 -25.14 -13.45
C ILE A 434 10.70 -24.25 -12.32
N THR A 435 11.29 -23.11 -12.68
CA THR A 435 11.94 -22.21 -11.72
C THR A 435 10.98 -21.25 -11.02
N GLY A 436 9.95 -20.78 -11.72
CA GLY A 436 9.01 -19.74 -11.28
C GLY A 436 7.74 -20.21 -10.57
N THR A 437 7.60 -21.49 -10.21
CA THR A 437 6.39 -22.04 -9.58
C THR A 437 6.42 -22.01 -8.07
#